data_AF-T0REV0-F1
#
_entry.id   AF-T0REV0-F1
#
_cell.length_a   1.000
_cell.length_b   1.000
_cell.length_c   1.000
_cell.angle_alpha   90.00
_cell.angle_beta   90.00
_cell.angle_gamma   90.00
#
_symmetry.space_group_name_H-M   'P 1'
#
loop_
_entity.id
_entity.type
_entity.pdbx_description
1 polymer ?
#
loop_
_entity_poly.entity_id
_entity_poly.type
_entity_poly.pdbx_seq_one_letter_code
_entity_poly.pdbx_strand_id
1 'polypeptide(L)'
;MELADALARRYDDHAPASAPVAEPDVLASVLGLMRAHPELLPIDLASLHRRLALPLAMADLERSLAPAVQSGAVILQVFGHWTFLTHVEPASPAVAVAPRWRGYCPATTRAACRRASAGAACHLVHFVPIITRRTNAALGDCKYLDTCRRVESCAFVHYRVEDDGAPVLAAAPPTTAVAIACDVTTYDVARLGTFDAIVMDPPWEINQQLSYTTLSDDAIGGLAIPALQTTGWIFLWVTTGKLVVGRRLLRQWGYAVVEDIVWIKIDQLQHVAHQGRTGHWLNHSQEHCLVGRKGLAPSAARLDCDVIVAAPRENSRKPDELYRLVERVVPTGRKLEIFGRRHNLRDGWTTMGNQL
;
A
#
# COMPACT_ATOMS: atom_id res chain seq x y z
N MET A 1 28.83 -34.95 43.09
CA MET A 1 27.94 -33.88 43.58
C MET A 1 28.04 -32.75 42.57
N GLU A 2 27.26 -32.88 41.51
CA GLU A 2 27.27 -32.01 40.33
C GLU A 2 26.46 -30.74 40.59
N LEU A 3 26.82 -29.67 39.89
CA LEU A 3 26.17 -28.36 39.89
C LEU A 3 24.62 -28.41 39.81
N ALA A 4 24.07 -29.50 39.27
CA ALA A 4 22.63 -29.78 39.20
C ALA A 4 21.96 -29.92 40.59
N ASP A 5 22.59 -30.59 41.56
CA ASP A 5 22.05 -30.78 42.92
C ASP A 5 22.07 -29.49 43.76
N ALA A 6 22.92 -28.52 43.39
CA ALA A 6 22.97 -27.21 44.02
C ALA A 6 21.91 -26.26 43.46
N LEU A 7 21.54 -26.44 42.18
CA LEU A 7 20.51 -25.64 41.51
C LEU A 7 19.09 -26.09 41.89
N ALA A 8 18.85 -27.40 42.05
CA ALA A 8 17.57 -27.95 42.52
C ALA A 8 17.16 -27.41 43.90
N ARG A 9 18.13 -27.23 44.81
CA ARG A 9 17.89 -26.68 46.15
C ARG A 9 17.62 -25.17 46.21
N ARG A 10 17.87 -24.44 45.13
CA ARG A 10 17.73 -22.97 45.09
C ARG A 10 16.37 -22.51 44.54
N TYR A 11 15.61 -23.40 43.90
CA TYR A 11 14.35 -23.06 43.24
C TYR A 11 13.14 -23.91 43.67
N ASP A 12 13.32 -24.94 44.50
CA ASP A 12 12.19 -25.69 45.07
C ASP A 12 11.75 -25.10 46.41
N ASP A 13 10.91 -24.06 46.34
CA ASP A 13 10.03 -23.71 47.45
C ASP A 13 9.02 -24.85 47.69
N HIS A 14 8.93 -25.24 48.95
CA HIS A 14 8.17 -26.37 49.45
C HIS A 14 6.67 -26.09 49.65
N ALA A 15 5.91 -27.19 49.54
CA ALA A 15 4.70 -27.56 50.32
C ALA A 15 3.32 -27.03 49.86
N PRO A 16 2.19 -27.60 50.35
CA PRO A 16 1.87 -28.98 50.77
C PRO A 16 0.63 -29.55 50.03
N ALA A 17 0.34 -30.84 50.25
CA ALA A 17 -0.84 -31.53 49.70
C ALA A 17 -2.17 -30.82 50.04
N SER A 18 -2.97 -30.50 49.02
CA SER A 18 -4.37 -30.08 49.19
C SER A 18 -5.25 -30.61 48.05
N ALA A 19 -6.31 -31.32 48.46
CA ALA A 19 -7.56 -31.69 47.76
C ALA A 19 -7.48 -32.40 46.38
N PRO A 20 -8.45 -33.26 46.02
CA PRO A 20 -8.54 -33.78 44.66
C PRO A 20 -8.88 -32.61 43.73
N VAL A 21 -7.87 -32.10 43.03
CA VAL A 21 -8.05 -31.08 42.00
C VAL A 21 -8.89 -31.71 40.90
N ALA A 22 -10.09 -31.16 40.67
CA ALA A 22 -10.90 -31.52 39.52
C ALA A 22 -10.02 -31.45 38.26
N GLU A 23 -10.03 -32.49 37.42
CA GLU A 23 -9.26 -32.48 36.18
C GLU A 23 -9.57 -31.17 35.43
N PRO A 24 -8.56 -30.38 35.07
CA PRO A 24 -8.78 -29.11 34.40
C PRO A 24 -9.51 -29.37 33.08
N ASP A 25 -10.62 -28.69 32.84
CA ASP A 25 -11.33 -28.74 31.56
C ASP A 25 -10.46 -28.09 30.47
N VAL A 26 -9.60 -28.93 29.88
CA VAL A 26 -8.62 -28.57 28.86
C VAL A 26 -9.29 -27.87 27.68
N LEU A 27 -10.47 -28.35 27.29
CA LEU A 27 -11.23 -27.76 26.20
C LEU A 27 -11.68 -26.35 26.59
N ALA A 28 -12.29 -26.16 27.77
CA ALA A 28 -12.69 -24.82 28.21
C ALA A 28 -11.51 -23.84 28.30
N SER A 29 -10.34 -24.29 28.76
CA SER A 29 -9.12 -23.45 28.78
C SER A 29 -8.64 -23.08 27.38
N VAL A 30 -8.65 -24.03 26.42
CA VAL A 30 -8.32 -23.76 25.01
C VAL A 30 -9.32 -22.79 24.40
N LEU A 31 -10.64 -23.01 24.60
CA LEU A 31 -11.69 -22.11 24.12
C LEU A 31 -11.51 -20.71 24.72
N GLY A 32 -11.20 -20.60 26.01
CA GLY A 32 -10.96 -19.33 26.69
C GLY A 32 -9.76 -18.57 26.12
N LEU A 33 -8.62 -19.26 25.94
CA LEU A 33 -7.42 -18.67 25.34
C LEU A 33 -7.67 -18.20 23.91
N MET A 34 -8.35 -19.00 23.10
CA MET A 34 -8.62 -18.65 21.69
C MET A 34 -9.66 -17.53 21.55
N ARG A 35 -10.60 -17.39 22.51
CA ARG A 35 -11.50 -16.22 22.55
C ARG A 35 -10.76 -14.94 22.91
N ALA A 36 -9.81 -15.00 23.84
CA ALA A 36 -9.03 -13.84 24.26
C ALA A 36 -7.96 -13.44 23.22
N HIS A 37 -7.41 -14.43 22.52
CA HIS A 37 -6.26 -14.28 21.61
C HIS A 37 -6.46 -15.04 20.29
N PRO A 38 -7.43 -14.64 19.44
CA PRO A 38 -7.71 -15.33 18.17
C PRO A 38 -6.55 -15.26 17.17
N GLU A 39 -5.66 -14.26 17.29
CA GLU A 39 -4.46 -14.07 16.46
C GLU A 39 -3.40 -15.16 16.64
N LEU A 40 -3.51 -15.98 17.69
CA LEU A 40 -2.56 -17.06 17.94
C LEU A 40 -2.74 -18.23 16.97
N LEU A 41 -3.88 -18.37 16.29
CA LEU A 41 -4.09 -19.44 15.33
C LEU A 41 -3.37 -19.14 13.99
N PRO A 42 -2.63 -20.12 13.42
CA PRO A 42 -2.36 -21.45 13.94
C PRO A 42 -1.26 -21.45 15.02
N ILE A 43 -1.46 -22.22 16.11
CA ILE A 43 -0.49 -22.37 17.21
C ILE A 43 -0.03 -23.83 17.34
N ASP A 44 1.27 -24.05 17.50
CA ASP A 44 1.80 -25.39 17.76
C ASP A 44 1.42 -25.89 19.16
N LEU A 45 1.21 -27.20 19.32
CA LEU A 45 0.72 -27.78 20.58
C LEU A 45 1.65 -27.52 21.77
N ALA A 46 2.96 -27.44 21.57
CA ALA A 46 3.91 -27.15 22.64
C ALA A 46 3.81 -25.69 23.11
N SER A 47 3.62 -24.74 22.19
CA SER A 47 3.32 -23.35 22.53
C SER A 47 1.94 -23.19 23.15
N LEU A 48 0.94 -23.93 22.68
CA LEU A 48 -0.40 -23.96 23.29
C LEU A 48 -0.31 -24.43 24.75
N HIS A 49 0.37 -25.56 24.99
CA HIS A 49 0.57 -26.12 26.33
C HIS A 49 1.23 -25.14 27.30
N ARG A 50 2.34 -24.50 26.87
CA ARG A 50 3.02 -23.47 27.67
C ARG A 50 2.11 -22.29 28.01
N ARG A 51 1.25 -21.87 27.09
CA ARG A 51 0.35 -20.72 27.27
C ARG A 51 -0.87 -21.03 28.11
N LEU A 52 -1.37 -22.26 28.05
CA LEU A 52 -2.45 -22.71 28.93
C LEU A 52 -1.98 -22.86 30.37
N ALA A 53 -0.67 -23.09 30.58
CA ALA A 53 -0.05 -23.26 31.90
C ALA A 53 -0.75 -24.33 32.76
N LEU A 54 -1.31 -25.36 32.11
CA LEU A 54 -2.03 -26.42 32.79
C LEU A 54 -1.06 -27.48 33.35
N PRO A 55 -1.34 -28.06 34.52
CA PRO A 55 -0.50 -29.08 35.14
C PRO A 55 -0.74 -30.47 34.52
N LEU A 56 -0.62 -30.60 33.20
CA LEU A 56 -0.75 -31.87 32.46
C LEU A 56 0.45 -32.12 31.54
N ALA A 57 0.76 -33.38 31.24
CA ALA A 57 1.82 -33.70 30.28
C ALA A 57 1.36 -33.48 28.84
N MET A 58 2.31 -33.21 27.92
CA MET A 58 2.00 -33.02 26.49
C MET A 58 1.17 -34.16 25.87
N ALA A 59 1.45 -35.41 26.25
CA ALA A 59 0.71 -36.57 25.75
C ALA A 59 -0.75 -36.62 26.24
N ASP A 60 -1.04 -36.02 27.39
CA ASP A 60 -2.38 -35.94 27.95
C ASP A 60 -3.17 -34.74 27.38
N LEU A 61 -2.48 -33.69 26.89
CA LEU A 61 -3.10 -32.58 26.14
C LEU A 61 -3.77 -33.09 24.86
N GLU A 62 -3.03 -33.89 24.07
CA GLU A 62 -3.54 -34.48 22.83
C GLU A 62 -4.73 -35.40 23.10
N ARG A 63 -4.62 -36.25 24.14
CA ARG A 63 -5.70 -37.15 24.55
C ARG A 63 -6.95 -36.39 24.99
N SER A 64 -6.77 -35.30 25.74
CA SER A 64 -7.87 -34.47 26.24
C SER A 64 -8.57 -33.68 25.13
N LEU A 65 -7.85 -33.34 24.05
CA LEU A 65 -8.42 -32.69 22.88
C LEU A 65 -9.06 -33.66 21.88
N ALA A 66 -8.77 -34.96 21.96
CA ALA A 66 -9.28 -35.97 21.02
C ALA A 66 -10.83 -35.97 20.87
N PRO A 67 -11.63 -35.86 21.95
CA PRO A 67 -13.09 -35.76 21.81
C PRO A 67 -13.54 -34.50 21.06
N ALA A 68 -12.88 -33.37 21.30
CA ALA A 68 -13.16 -32.10 20.61
C ALA A 68 -12.73 -32.13 19.14
N VAL A 69 -11.67 -32.88 18.82
CA VAL A 69 -11.26 -33.15 17.43
C VAL A 69 -12.28 -34.03 16.73
N GLN A 70 -12.78 -35.08 17.40
CA GLN A 70 -13.82 -35.96 16.87
C GLN A 70 -15.15 -35.23 16.64
N SER A 71 -15.51 -34.29 17.51
CA SER A 71 -16.72 -33.48 17.36
C SER A 71 -16.57 -32.33 16.37
N GLY A 72 -15.38 -32.08 15.83
CA GLY A 72 -15.08 -30.94 14.95
C GLY A 72 -14.94 -29.59 15.68
N ALA A 73 -15.09 -29.57 17.01
CA ALA A 73 -14.96 -28.37 17.82
C ALA A 73 -13.52 -27.81 17.82
N VAL A 74 -12.54 -28.66 17.49
CA VAL A 74 -11.12 -28.31 17.35
C VAL A 74 -10.55 -29.00 16.10
N ILE A 75 -9.71 -28.31 15.32
CA ILE A 75 -8.94 -28.94 14.23
C ILE A 75 -7.46 -28.90 14.56
N LEU A 76 -6.85 -30.09 14.59
CA LEU A 76 -5.40 -30.27 14.67
C LEU A 76 -4.85 -30.66 13.29
N GLN A 77 -3.82 -29.97 12.81
CA GLN A 77 -3.10 -30.30 11.57
C GLN A 77 -1.65 -30.70 11.89
N VAL A 78 -1.23 -31.84 11.33
CA VAL A 78 0.12 -32.38 11.52
C VAL A 78 1.00 -32.01 10.32
N PHE A 79 2.15 -31.39 10.60
CA PHE A 79 3.18 -31.04 9.62
C PHE A 79 4.52 -31.66 10.06
N GLY A 80 4.82 -32.86 9.56
CA GLY A 80 5.99 -33.62 9.99
C GLY A 80 5.86 -34.05 11.46
N HIS A 81 6.75 -33.56 12.33
CA HIS A 81 6.73 -33.84 13.77
C HIS A 81 6.00 -32.75 14.60
N TRP A 82 5.41 -31.75 13.94
CA TRP A 82 4.68 -30.67 14.60
C TRP A 82 3.17 -30.85 14.44
N THR A 83 2.44 -30.67 15.53
CA THR A 83 0.97 -30.63 15.53
C THR A 83 0.52 -29.21 15.84
N PHE A 84 -0.34 -28.64 15.00
CA PHE A 84 -0.88 -27.29 15.14
C PHE A 84 -2.37 -27.32 15.41
N LEU A 85 -2.81 -26.52 16.37
CA LEU A 85 -4.20 -26.11 16.52
C LEU A 85 -4.50 -25.03 15.48
N THR A 86 -5.40 -25.31 14.53
CA THR A 86 -5.69 -24.42 13.39
C THR A 86 -7.13 -23.91 13.37
N HIS A 87 -8.02 -24.53 14.14
CA HIS A 87 -9.40 -24.09 14.28
C HIS A 87 -9.97 -24.49 15.64
N VAL A 88 -10.85 -23.62 16.16
CA VAL A 88 -11.64 -23.84 17.36
C VAL A 88 -13.04 -23.28 17.12
N GLU A 89 -14.07 -24.10 17.30
CA GLU A 89 -15.47 -23.76 17.04
C GLU A 89 -16.08 -23.02 18.27
N PRO A 90 -16.83 -21.91 18.08
CA PRO A 90 -17.51 -21.25 19.19
C PRO A 90 -18.72 -22.08 19.66
N ALA A 91 -18.82 -22.30 20.98
CA ALA A 91 -19.93 -23.03 21.60
C ALA A 91 -21.28 -22.26 21.54
N SER A 92 -22.01 -22.34 20.42
CA SER A 92 -23.48 -22.20 20.32
C SER A 92 -23.99 -22.47 18.89
N PRO A 93 -25.29 -22.80 18.71
CA PRO A 93 -25.73 -23.73 17.68
C PRO A 93 -25.79 -23.11 16.28
N ALA A 94 -25.31 -23.91 15.31
CA ALA A 94 -25.75 -23.96 13.91
C ALA A 94 -26.21 -22.64 13.29
N VAL A 95 -25.32 -21.65 13.21
CA VAL A 95 -25.31 -20.80 12.02
C VAL A 95 -24.62 -21.65 10.97
N ALA A 96 -25.31 -21.96 9.86
CA ALA A 96 -24.68 -22.61 8.73
C ALA A 96 -23.50 -21.76 8.27
N VAL A 97 -22.30 -22.08 8.75
CA VAL A 97 -21.07 -21.47 8.29
C VAL A 97 -20.92 -22.00 6.87
N ALA A 98 -21.31 -21.16 5.92
CA ALA A 98 -21.06 -21.39 4.51
C ALA A 98 -19.60 -21.86 4.39
N PRO A 99 -19.34 -22.92 3.60
CA PRO A 99 -18.04 -23.57 3.59
C PRO A 99 -16.95 -22.51 3.49
N ARG A 100 -16.01 -22.56 4.44
CA ARG A 100 -14.89 -21.60 4.58
C ARG A 100 -14.07 -21.48 3.28
N TRP A 101 -14.28 -22.42 2.37
CA TRP A 101 -13.81 -22.45 0.99
C TRP A 101 -15.00 -22.52 0.03
N ARG A 102 -15.19 -21.46 -0.76
CA ARG A 102 -16.05 -21.50 -1.94
C ARG A 102 -15.19 -21.86 -3.14
N GLY A 103 -15.56 -22.92 -3.87
CA GLY A 103 -14.87 -23.30 -5.11
C GLY A 103 -15.04 -22.24 -6.20
N TYR A 104 -14.09 -22.17 -7.13
CA TYR A 104 -14.17 -21.28 -8.28
C TYR A 104 -15.04 -21.89 -9.38
N CYS A 105 -15.86 -21.06 -10.03
CA CYS A 105 -16.65 -21.49 -11.18
C CYS A 105 -15.72 -21.72 -12.40
N PRO A 106 -15.80 -22.86 -13.09
CA PRO A 106 -14.97 -23.12 -14.28
C PRO A 106 -15.32 -22.21 -15.47
N ALA A 107 -16.48 -21.55 -15.44
CA ALA A 107 -16.83 -20.53 -16.41
C ALA A 107 -16.17 -19.16 -16.11
N THR A 108 -15.45 -19.04 -14.99
CA THR A 108 -14.70 -17.87 -14.50
C THR A 108 -15.55 -16.62 -14.21
N THR A 109 -16.35 -16.16 -15.16
CA THR A 109 -17.25 -15.01 -15.03
C THR A 109 -18.69 -15.45 -14.87
N ARG A 110 -19.49 -14.71 -14.09
CA ARG A 110 -20.93 -15.02 -13.90
C ARG A 110 -21.73 -14.93 -15.19
N ALA A 111 -21.36 -14.04 -16.10
CA ALA A 111 -21.97 -13.93 -17.41
C ALA A 111 -21.75 -15.19 -18.27
N ALA A 112 -20.54 -15.75 -18.27
CA ALA A 112 -20.25 -17.00 -18.96
C ALA A 112 -20.95 -18.21 -18.30
N CYS A 113 -20.97 -18.25 -16.96
CA CYS A 113 -21.69 -19.27 -16.21
C CYS A 113 -23.18 -19.28 -16.54
N ARG A 114 -23.85 -18.11 -16.52
CA ARG A 114 -25.28 -18.01 -16.87
C ARG A 114 -25.60 -18.50 -18.27
N ARG A 115 -24.72 -18.24 -19.24
CA ARG A 115 -24.86 -18.75 -20.62
C ARG A 115 -24.69 -20.27 -20.70
N ALA A 116 -23.72 -20.82 -19.98
CA ALA A 116 -23.44 -22.25 -19.97
C ALA A 116 -24.49 -23.06 -19.17
N SER A 117 -25.07 -22.47 -18.13
CA SER A 117 -26.01 -23.12 -17.21
C SER A 117 -27.47 -22.77 -17.47
N ALA A 118 -27.78 -22.15 -18.62
CA ALA A 118 -29.13 -21.71 -19.01
C ALA A 118 -29.88 -20.92 -17.92
N GLY A 119 -29.16 -20.09 -17.15
CA GLY A 119 -29.73 -19.26 -16.10
C GLY A 119 -29.89 -19.91 -14.72
N ALA A 120 -29.42 -21.15 -14.51
CA ALA A 120 -29.40 -21.76 -13.18
C ALA A 120 -28.51 -20.98 -12.19
N ALA A 121 -28.91 -20.95 -10.92
CA ALA A 121 -28.14 -20.28 -9.86
C ALA A 121 -26.84 -21.05 -9.55
N CYS A 122 -25.71 -20.35 -9.62
CA CYS A 122 -24.39 -20.91 -9.32
C CYS A 122 -23.83 -20.26 -8.06
N HIS A 123 -23.52 -21.09 -7.06
CA HIS A 123 -23.01 -20.66 -5.73
C HIS A 123 -21.47 -20.64 -5.64
N LEU A 124 -20.78 -20.91 -6.75
CA LEU A 124 -19.33 -20.85 -6.85
C LEU A 124 -18.85 -19.40 -7.01
N VAL A 125 -17.59 -19.15 -6.67
CA VAL A 125 -16.95 -17.83 -6.84
C VAL A 125 -16.83 -17.52 -8.32
N HIS A 126 -17.25 -16.32 -8.69
CA HIS A 126 -17.08 -15.76 -10.01
C HIS A 126 -16.20 -14.52 -9.91
N PHE A 127 -15.60 -14.16 -11.03
CA PHE A 127 -14.70 -13.03 -11.12
C PHE A 127 -15.20 -12.01 -12.13
N VAL A 128 -14.93 -10.73 -11.82
CA VAL A 128 -15.11 -9.64 -12.76
C VAL A 128 -13.75 -9.21 -13.29
N PRO A 129 -13.57 -9.12 -14.63
CA PRO A 129 -12.34 -8.59 -15.18
C PRO A 129 -12.15 -7.13 -14.80
N ILE A 130 -10.98 -6.79 -14.28
CA ILE A 130 -10.51 -5.43 -14.05
C ILE A 130 -9.96 -4.93 -15.38
N ILE A 131 -10.77 -4.14 -16.09
CA ILE A 131 -10.38 -3.52 -17.36
C ILE A 131 -10.05 -2.05 -17.11
N THR A 132 -8.78 -1.71 -17.30
CA THR A 132 -8.29 -0.33 -17.26
C THR A 132 -8.15 0.22 -18.69
N ARG A 133 -7.90 1.52 -18.84
CA ARG A 133 -7.63 2.13 -20.16
C ARG A 133 -6.42 1.54 -20.88
N ARG A 134 -5.54 0.83 -20.17
CA ARG A 134 -4.36 0.17 -20.74
C ARG A 134 -4.56 -1.33 -20.98
N THR A 135 -5.62 -1.90 -20.44
CA THR A 135 -5.89 -3.34 -20.56
C THR A 135 -6.27 -3.66 -22.01
N ASN A 136 -5.49 -4.52 -22.65
CA ASN A 136 -5.80 -5.07 -23.97
C ASN A 136 -6.24 -6.53 -23.80
N ALA A 137 -7.54 -6.77 -23.93
CA ALA A 137 -8.12 -8.10 -23.76
C ALA A 137 -7.56 -9.15 -24.75
N ALA A 138 -6.99 -8.75 -25.88
CA ALA A 138 -6.38 -9.66 -26.84
C ALA A 138 -5.04 -10.25 -26.36
N LEU A 139 -4.39 -9.62 -25.38
CA LEU A 139 -3.14 -10.13 -24.78
C LEU A 139 -3.38 -11.25 -23.75
N GLY A 140 -4.63 -11.50 -23.38
CA GLY A 140 -5.00 -12.50 -22.38
C GLY A 140 -4.77 -12.05 -20.95
N ASP A 141 -4.71 -13.03 -20.05
CA ASP A 141 -4.69 -12.81 -18.60
C ASP A 141 -3.29 -12.46 -18.09
N CYS A 142 -3.24 -11.62 -17.05
CA CYS A 142 -1.97 -11.26 -16.45
C CYS A 142 -1.36 -12.47 -15.76
N LYS A 143 -0.14 -12.85 -16.15
CA LYS A 143 0.62 -13.95 -15.52
C LYS A 143 0.79 -13.81 -14.00
N TYR A 144 0.64 -12.61 -13.46
CA TYR A 144 0.81 -12.32 -12.04
C TYR A 144 -0.52 -12.19 -11.28
N LEU A 145 -1.68 -12.23 -11.95
CA LEU A 145 -3.02 -12.18 -11.36
C LEU A 145 -3.10 -11.22 -10.16
N ASP A 146 -3.37 -11.74 -8.97
CA ASP A 146 -3.61 -10.99 -7.72
C ASP A 146 -2.31 -10.47 -7.09
N THR A 147 -1.15 -11.01 -7.51
CA THR A 147 0.18 -10.58 -7.05
C THR A 147 0.77 -9.47 -7.91
N CYS A 148 0.06 -9.04 -8.94
CA CYS A 148 0.49 -7.94 -9.78
C CYS A 148 0.48 -6.63 -8.98
N ARG A 149 1.66 -6.06 -8.78
CA ARG A 149 1.81 -4.75 -8.10
C ARG A 149 1.37 -3.56 -8.96
N ARG A 150 0.86 -3.80 -10.18
CA ARG A 150 0.52 -2.80 -11.19
C ARG A 150 -0.87 -3.03 -11.79
N VAL A 151 -1.82 -3.61 -11.05
CA VAL A 151 -3.18 -3.91 -11.55
C VAL A 151 -3.83 -2.73 -12.27
N GLU A 152 -3.65 -1.50 -11.77
CA GLU A 152 -4.21 -0.27 -12.34
C GLU A 152 -3.57 0.19 -13.67
N SER A 153 -2.41 -0.36 -14.03
CA SER A 153 -1.66 0.02 -15.24
C SER A 153 -1.21 -1.17 -16.09
N CYS A 154 -1.64 -2.38 -15.74
CA CYS A 154 -1.26 -3.60 -16.46
C CYS A 154 -1.99 -3.71 -17.80
N ALA A 155 -1.25 -4.12 -18.83
CA ALA A 155 -1.80 -4.32 -20.17
C ALA A 155 -2.62 -5.62 -20.30
N PHE A 156 -2.45 -6.56 -19.37
CA PHE A 156 -3.14 -7.84 -19.35
C PHE A 156 -4.40 -7.79 -18.48
N VAL A 157 -5.32 -8.73 -18.70
CA VAL A 157 -6.58 -8.78 -17.95
C VAL A 157 -6.32 -9.24 -16.52
N HIS A 158 -6.81 -8.46 -15.56
CA HIS A 158 -6.84 -8.82 -14.15
C HIS A 158 -8.25 -9.17 -13.73
N TYR A 159 -8.42 -9.78 -12.56
CA TYR A 159 -9.70 -10.21 -12.05
C TYR A 159 -9.85 -9.80 -10.59
N ARG A 160 -11.08 -9.45 -10.20
CA ARG A 160 -11.48 -9.34 -8.80
C ARG A 160 -12.65 -10.28 -8.54
N VAL A 161 -12.79 -10.73 -7.30
CA VAL A 161 -13.96 -11.52 -6.90
C VAL A 161 -15.22 -10.68 -7.10
N GLU A 162 -16.23 -11.28 -7.74
CA GLU A 162 -17.55 -10.68 -7.90
C GLU A 162 -18.32 -10.85 -6.58
N ASP A 163 -18.31 -9.82 -5.73
CA ASP A 163 -19.17 -9.79 -4.54
C ASP A 163 -20.64 -9.79 -4.97
N ASP A 164 -21.48 -10.54 -4.25
CA ASP A 164 -22.91 -10.75 -4.55
C ASP A 164 -23.78 -9.48 -4.48
N GLY A 165 -23.20 -8.26 -4.48
CA GLY A 165 -23.95 -7.00 -4.43
C GLY A 165 -23.21 -5.68 -4.66
N ALA A 166 -21.92 -5.63 -5.06
CA ALA A 166 -21.20 -4.35 -5.22
C ALA A 166 -20.88 -4.02 -6.70
N PRO A 167 -21.45 -2.94 -7.28
CA PRO A 167 -21.16 -2.56 -8.66
C PRO A 167 -19.69 -2.17 -8.84
N VAL A 168 -19.14 -2.49 -10.02
CA VAL A 168 -17.79 -2.09 -10.45
C VAL A 168 -17.79 -0.59 -10.70
N LEU A 169 -17.28 0.20 -9.75
CA LEU A 169 -16.96 1.59 -9.99
C LEU A 169 -15.60 1.64 -10.71
N ALA A 170 -15.60 2.04 -11.98
CA ALA A 170 -14.46 2.79 -12.51
C ALA A 170 -14.10 3.84 -11.47
N ALA A 171 -12.80 3.97 -11.10
CA ALA A 171 -12.36 4.90 -10.06
C ALA A 171 -13.16 6.19 -10.17
N ALA A 172 -14.04 6.44 -9.19
CA ALA A 172 -14.93 7.57 -9.23
C ALA A 172 -14.05 8.82 -9.41
N PRO A 173 -14.47 9.81 -10.23
CA PRO A 173 -13.73 11.05 -10.31
C PRO A 173 -13.51 11.59 -8.88
N PRO A 174 -12.30 12.09 -8.56
CA PRO A 174 -11.99 12.52 -7.21
C PRO A 174 -13.03 13.54 -6.76
N THR A 175 -13.70 13.24 -5.66
CA THR A 175 -14.89 13.95 -5.20
C THR A 175 -14.57 15.26 -4.47
N THR A 176 -13.31 15.41 -4.04
CA THR A 176 -12.80 16.56 -3.29
C THR A 176 -11.65 17.28 -3.99
N ALA A 177 -11.23 16.82 -5.18
CA ALA A 177 -10.22 17.50 -5.97
C ALA A 177 -10.71 18.88 -6.43
N VAL A 178 -9.84 19.89 -6.30
CA VAL A 178 -10.11 21.24 -6.82
C VAL A 178 -9.25 21.46 -8.05
N ALA A 179 -9.87 21.72 -9.20
CA ALA A 179 -9.18 22.03 -10.45
C ALA A 179 -9.28 23.53 -10.78
N ILE A 180 -8.15 24.18 -11.04
CA ILE A 180 -8.07 25.58 -11.45
C ILE A 180 -7.44 25.66 -12.83
N ALA A 181 -8.28 25.66 -13.87
CA ALA A 181 -7.83 25.85 -15.24
C ALA A 181 -7.37 27.31 -15.44
N CYS A 182 -6.06 27.53 -15.51
CA CYS A 182 -5.49 28.87 -15.62
C CYS A 182 -4.11 28.87 -16.28
N ASP A 183 -3.72 30.03 -16.81
CA ASP A 183 -2.32 30.32 -17.06
C ASP A 183 -1.62 30.69 -15.74
N VAL A 184 -0.75 29.81 -15.27
CA VAL A 184 -0.01 29.96 -14.01
C VAL A 184 0.84 31.24 -14.00
N THR A 185 1.29 31.72 -15.16
CA THR A 185 2.18 32.89 -15.26
C THR A 185 1.47 34.22 -15.00
N THR A 186 0.15 34.25 -15.19
CA THR A 186 -0.68 35.45 -15.04
C THR A 186 -1.72 35.36 -13.93
N TYR A 187 -1.96 34.15 -13.40
CA TYR A 187 -2.93 33.94 -12.33
C TYR A 187 -2.47 34.56 -11.00
N ASP A 188 -3.36 35.29 -10.33
CA ASP A 188 -3.12 35.84 -8.99
C ASP A 188 -3.20 34.75 -7.92
N VAL A 189 -2.07 34.06 -7.73
CA VAL A 189 -1.92 32.95 -6.78
C VAL A 189 -2.12 33.38 -5.32
N ALA A 190 -1.99 34.66 -4.98
CA ALA A 190 -2.17 35.12 -3.60
C ALA A 190 -3.60 34.91 -3.10
N ARG A 191 -4.59 34.90 -4.02
CA ARG A 191 -6.01 34.65 -3.70
C ARG A 191 -6.29 33.22 -3.25
N LEU A 192 -5.38 32.29 -3.50
CA LEU A 192 -5.53 30.89 -3.08
C LEU A 192 -5.25 30.69 -1.57
N GLY A 193 -4.65 31.69 -0.91
CA GLY A 193 -4.12 31.56 0.43
C GLY A 193 -2.88 30.66 0.47
N THR A 194 -2.55 30.15 1.66
CA THR A 194 -1.34 29.36 1.86
C THR A 194 -1.58 27.85 1.81
N PHE A 195 -0.52 27.10 1.48
CA PHE A 195 -0.50 25.65 1.38
C PHE A 195 0.63 25.05 2.23
N ASP A 196 0.38 23.87 2.78
CA ASP A 196 1.33 23.13 3.61
C ASP A 196 2.32 22.33 2.75
N ALA A 197 1.87 21.88 1.57
CA ALA A 197 2.70 21.24 0.56
C ALA A 197 2.42 21.79 -0.84
N ILE A 198 3.48 22.03 -1.61
CA ILE A 198 3.42 22.39 -3.03
C ILE A 198 4.20 21.36 -3.86
N VAL A 199 3.59 20.82 -4.90
CA VAL A 199 4.27 20.05 -5.96
C VAL A 199 4.29 20.91 -7.22
N MET A 200 5.43 20.99 -7.88
CA MET A 200 5.60 21.86 -9.05
C MET A 200 6.43 21.14 -10.12
N ASP A 201 5.89 21.06 -11.34
CA ASP A 201 6.57 20.51 -12.52
C ASP A 201 6.59 21.54 -13.65
N PRO A 202 7.47 22.57 -13.58
CA PRO A 202 7.49 23.65 -14.54
C PRO A 202 7.86 23.14 -15.95
N PRO A 203 7.29 23.74 -17.02
CA PRO A 203 7.69 23.44 -18.38
C PRO A 203 9.03 24.14 -18.72
N TRP A 204 10.12 23.64 -18.16
CA TRP A 204 11.46 24.23 -18.31
C TRP A 204 11.87 24.39 -19.78
N GLU A 205 12.33 25.58 -20.16
CA GLU A 205 13.06 25.76 -21.42
C GLU A 205 14.41 25.04 -21.33
N ILE A 206 14.59 24.04 -22.19
CA ILE A 206 15.82 23.24 -22.29
C ILE A 206 16.37 23.36 -23.71
N ASN A 207 17.64 22.96 -23.89
CA ASN A 207 18.30 23.00 -25.20
C ASN A 207 17.85 21.85 -26.12
N GLN A 208 16.54 21.65 -26.27
CA GLN A 208 15.88 20.65 -27.11
C GLN A 208 14.55 21.21 -27.63
N GLN A 209 14.16 20.83 -28.85
CA GLN A 209 12.84 21.17 -29.37
C GLN A 209 11.77 20.28 -28.71
N LEU A 210 10.81 20.92 -28.05
CA LEU A 210 9.71 20.26 -27.36
C LEU A 210 8.38 20.57 -28.06
N SER A 211 7.44 19.64 -27.98
CA SER A 211 6.11 19.75 -28.61
C SER A 211 5.12 20.62 -27.83
N TYR A 212 5.58 21.31 -26.79
CA TYR A 212 4.76 22.14 -25.90
C TYR A 212 5.49 23.43 -25.55
N THR A 213 4.73 24.45 -25.15
CA THR A 213 5.27 25.75 -24.74
C THR A 213 6.08 25.63 -23.46
N THR A 214 7.29 26.18 -23.48
CA THR A 214 8.21 26.23 -22.32
C THR A 214 8.29 27.62 -21.71
N LEU A 215 8.81 27.69 -20.49
CA LEU A 215 9.10 28.93 -19.77
C LEU A 215 10.60 29.06 -19.53
N SER A 216 11.11 30.29 -19.70
CA SER A 216 12.49 30.63 -19.36
C SER A 216 12.72 30.56 -17.85
N ASP A 217 13.99 30.45 -17.45
CA ASP A 217 14.36 30.39 -16.03
C ASP A 217 13.91 31.64 -15.26
N ASP A 218 13.94 32.81 -15.92
CA ASP A 218 13.48 34.08 -15.34
C ASP A 218 11.95 34.14 -15.22
N ALA A 219 11.22 33.62 -16.22
CA ALA A 219 9.76 33.55 -16.16
C ALA A 219 9.29 32.63 -15.03
N ILE A 220 9.95 31.48 -14.85
CA ILE A 220 9.68 30.59 -13.72
C ILE A 220 10.06 31.29 -12.41
N GLY A 221 11.24 31.91 -12.33
CA GLY A 221 11.70 32.62 -11.13
C GLY A 221 10.81 33.78 -10.71
N GLY A 222 10.13 34.44 -11.65
CA GLY A 222 9.19 35.53 -11.43
C GLY A 222 7.82 35.11 -10.88
N LEU A 223 7.53 33.81 -10.79
CA LEU A 223 6.28 33.32 -10.22
C LEU A 223 6.17 33.70 -8.73
N ALA A 224 4.98 34.10 -8.30
CA ALA A 224 4.70 34.52 -6.93
C ALA A 224 4.58 33.33 -5.93
N ILE A 225 5.43 32.31 -6.07
CA ILE A 225 5.53 31.15 -5.17
C ILE A 225 5.70 31.55 -3.69
N PRO A 226 6.47 32.61 -3.34
CA PRO A 226 6.59 33.02 -1.94
C PRO A 226 5.27 33.37 -1.25
N ALA A 227 4.25 33.80 -2.00
CA ALA A 227 2.93 34.15 -1.45
C ALA A 227 2.11 32.91 -1.05
N LEU A 228 2.44 31.74 -1.59
CA LEU A 228 1.69 30.50 -1.38
C LEU A 228 2.10 29.73 -0.13
N GLN A 229 3.25 30.04 0.49
CA GLN A 229 3.66 29.39 1.74
C GLN A 229 4.40 30.36 2.66
N THR A 230 3.97 30.41 3.92
CA THR A 230 4.71 31.00 5.05
C THR A 230 5.59 29.95 5.72
N THR A 231 5.01 28.77 5.98
CA THR A 231 5.68 27.56 6.45
C THR A 231 5.21 26.37 5.62
N GLY A 232 6.11 25.46 5.26
CA GLY A 232 5.72 24.24 4.54
C GLY A 232 6.82 23.65 3.67
N TRP A 233 6.38 22.75 2.80
CA TRP A 233 7.23 21.94 1.92
C TRP A 233 6.94 22.24 0.45
N ILE A 234 7.97 22.32 -0.37
CA ILE A 234 7.87 22.39 -1.83
C ILE A 234 8.67 21.25 -2.47
N PHE A 235 8.08 20.62 -3.47
CA PHE A 235 8.64 19.52 -4.26
C PHE A 235 8.73 19.99 -5.71
N LEU A 236 9.93 20.37 -6.13
CA LEU A 236 10.19 20.98 -7.44
C LEU A 236 10.86 19.97 -8.36
N TRP A 237 10.13 19.49 -9.36
CA TRP A 237 10.70 18.67 -10.42
C TRP A 237 11.66 19.50 -11.29
N VAL A 238 12.85 18.95 -11.50
CA VAL A 238 13.88 19.52 -12.37
C VAL A 238 14.47 18.45 -13.27
N THR A 239 14.78 18.85 -14.51
CA THR A 239 15.63 18.03 -15.37
C THR A 239 17.08 18.11 -14.86
N THR A 240 17.91 17.14 -15.23
CA THR A 240 19.34 17.10 -14.83
C THR A 240 20.07 18.42 -15.16
N GLY A 241 19.78 19.04 -16.31
CA GLY A 241 20.37 20.33 -16.70
C GLY A 241 19.87 21.53 -15.90
N LYS A 242 18.77 21.39 -15.15
CA LYS A 242 18.15 22.47 -14.36
C LYS A 242 18.37 22.34 -12.86
N LEU A 243 19.17 21.37 -12.40
CA LEU A 243 19.49 21.16 -10.98
C LEU A 243 20.03 22.42 -10.29
N VAL A 244 21.01 23.09 -10.89
CA VAL A 244 21.63 24.29 -10.32
C VAL A 244 20.63 25.46 -10.28
N VAL A 245 19.88 25.65 -11.36
CA VAL A 245 18.86 26.70 -11.47
C VAL A 245 17.73 26.46 -10.47
N GLY A 246 17.19 25.25 -10.38
CA GLY A 246 16.14 24.90 -9.43
C GLY A 246 16.55 25.14 -7.99
N ARG A 247 17.79 24.78 -7.61
CA ARG A 247 18.34 25.09 -6.26
C ARG A 247 18.44 26.59 -6.02
N ARG A 248 18.82 27.38 -7.03
CA ARG A 248 18.85 28.85 -6.96
C ARG A 248 17.45 29.43 -6.77
N LEU A 249 16.45 28.97 -7.55
CA LEU A 249 15.08 29.44 -7.45
C LEU A 249 14.44 29.11 -6.09
N LEU A 250 14.65 27.91 -5.57
CA LEU A 250 14.17 27.54 -4.23
C LEU A 250 14.71 28.50 -3.16
N ARG A 251 16.00 28.83 -3.21
CA ARG A 251 16.61 29.81 -2.29
C ARG A 251 16.04 31.21 -2.48
N GLN A 252 15.87 31.65 -3.74
CA GLN A 252 15.25 32.93 -4.07
C GLN A 252 13.83 33.04 -3.51
N TRP A 253 13.05 31.97 -3.55
CA TRP A 253 11.69 31.93 -2.99
C TRP A 253 11.64 31.75 -1.46
N GLY A 254 12.80 31.65 -0.80
CA GLY A 254 12.94 31.56 0.65
C GLY A 254 12.89 30.14 1.22
N TYR A 255 13.12 29.11 0.41
CA TYR A 255 13.22 27.73 0.86
C TYR A 255 14.67 27.33 1.10
N ALA A 256 14.92 26.59 2.18
CA ALA A 256 16.13 25.80 2.34
C ALA A 256 15.98 24.50 1.54
N VAL A 257 16.89 24.22 0.62
CA VAL A 257 16.94 22.92 -0.08
C VAL A 257 17.48 21.89 0.90
N VAL A 258 16.65 20.91 1.25
CA VAL A 258 16.95 19.93 2.31
C VAL A 258 17.15 18.51 1.77
N GLU A 259 16.45 18.14 0.69
CA GLU A 259 16.56 16.80 0.07
C GLU A 259 16.53 16.90 -1.46
N ASP A 260 16.90 15.80 -2.12
CA ASP A 260 16.87 15.60 -3.57
C ASP A 260 16.29 14.22 -3.86
N ILE A 261 14.99 14.15 -4.16
CA ILE A 261 14.33 12.88 -4.47
C ILE A 261 14.68 12.49 -5.91
N VAL A 262 15.23 11.30 -6.10
CA VAL A 262 15.60 10.79 -7.43
C VAL A 262 14.59 9.76 -7.91
N TRP A 263 13.94 10.05 -9.03
CA TRP A 263 13.14 9.05 -9.75
C TRP A 263 14.01 8.28 -10.72
N ILE A 264 14.26 7.00 -10.41
CA ILE A 264 14.92 6.04 -11.31
C ILE A 264 13.86 5.43 -12.23
N LYS A 265 14.04 5.64 -13.54
CA LYS A 265 13.19 5.10 -14.59
C LYS A 265 13.58 3.66 -14.87
N ILE A 266 12.61 2.76 -14.72
CA ILE A 266 12.78 1.34 -15.01
C ILE A 266 11.91 0.88 -16.17
N ASP A 267 12.36 -0.15 -16.88
CA ASP A 267 11.56 -0.80 -17.91
C ASP A 267 10.52 -1.78 -17.31
N GLN A 268 9.83 -2.52 -18.17
CA GLN A 268 8.84 -3.51 -17.73
C GLN A 268 9.47 -4.70 -16.99
N LEU A 269 10.77 -4.95 -17.20
CA LEU A 269 11.56 -6.01 -16.58
C LEU A 269 12.29 -5.55 -15.30
N GLN A 270 12.03 -4.32 -14.83
CA GLN A 270 12.69 -3.68 -13.67
C GLN A 270 14.17 -3.36 -13.89
N HIS A 271 14.66 -3.33 -15.13
CA HIS A 271 16.01 -2.82 -15.41
C HIS A 271 15.99 -1.30 -15.54
N VAL A 272 17.11 -0.66 -15.25
CA VAL A 272 17.27 0.78 -15.49
C VAL A 272 17.08 1.06 -16.98
N ALA A 273 16.11 1.93 -17.28
CA ALA A 273 15.74 2.26 -18.64
C ALA A 273 16.87 3.05 -19.31
N HIS A 274 17.57 2.43 -20.25
CA HIS A 274 18.72 3.02 -20.94
C HIS A 274 18.46 3.28 -22.44
N GLN A 275 17.22 3.08 -22.90
CA GLN A 275 16.84 3.26 -24.29
C GLN A 275 16.46 4.72 -24.56
N GLY A 276 16.98 5.32 -25.63
CA GLY A 276 16.46 6.59 -26.18
C GLY A 276 17.39 7.80 -26.29
N ARG A 277 18.72 7.69 -26.09
CA ARG A 277 19.69 8.81 -26.26
C ARG A 277 19.21 10.14 -25.65
N THR A 278 18.68 10.08 -24.42
CA THR A 278 17.96 11.19 -23.79
C THR A 278 18.87 12.27 -23.20
N GLY A 279 20.17 11.99 -23.06
CA GLY A 279 21.15 12.96 -22.58
C GLY A 279 22.25 13.25 -23.58
N HIS A 280 22.97 14.36 -23.36
CA HIS A 280 23.99 14.85 -24.29
C HIS A 280 25.27 14.01 -24.29
N TRP A 281 25.69 13.54 -23.11
CA TRP A 281 26.93 12.77 -22.93
C TRP A 281 26.68 11.36 -22.40
N LEU A 282 25.69 11.20 -21.52
CA LEU A 282 25.25 9.93 -20.94
C LEU A 282 23.74 9.82 -21.12
N ASN A 283 23.21 8.59 -21.20
CA ASN A 283 21.76 8.39 -21.19
C ASN A 283 21.18 8.82 -19.84
N HIS A 284 20.07 9.56 -19.87
CA HIS A 284 19.38 9.99 -18.67
C HIS A 284 18.27 8.99 -18.33
N SER A 285 18.51 8.20 -17.28
CA SER A 285 17.55 7.23 -16.73
C SER A 285 16.90 7.70 -15.43
N GLN A 286 17.10 8.97 -15.06
CA GLN A 286 16.57 9.54 -13.84
C GLN A 286 16.04 10.96 -14.03
N GLU A 287 15.16 11.38 -13.13
CA GLU A 287 14.72 12.76 -12.95
C GLU A 287 14.81 13.13 -11.47
N HIS A 288 15.03 14.42 -11.18
CA HIS A 288 15.23 14.92 -9.84
C HIS A 288 14.03 15.73 -9.38
N CYS A 289 13.67 15.61 -8.10
CA CYS A 289 12.67 16.41 -7.43
C CYS A 289 13.29 17.03 -6.18
N LEU A 290 13.65 18.30 -6.28
CA LEU A 290 14.27 19.05 -5.19
C LEU A 290 13.24 19.32 -4.10
N VAL A 291 13.59 19.06 -2.85
CA VAL A 291 12.72 19.31 -1.70
C VAL A 291 13.19 20.57 -0.97
N GLY A 292 12.32 21.57 -0.93
CA GLY A 292 12.53 22.81 -0.19
C GLY A 292 11.68 22.86 1.08
N ARG A 293 12.28 23.32 2.17
CA ARG A 293 11.59 23.60 3.45
C ARG A 293 11.57 25.10 3.72
N LYS A 294 10.41 25.65 4.07
CA LYS A 294 10.25 27.06 4.48
C LYS A 294 9.69 27.15 5.89
N GLY A 295 10.30 28.00 6.71
CA GLY A 295 9.91 28.22 8.11
C GLY A 295 9.92 26.94 8.96
N LEU A 296 9.12 26.94 10.03
CA LEU A 296 8.92 25.79 10.91
C LEU A 296 7.86 24.85 10.32
N ALA A 297 8.21 24.15 9.24
CA ALA A 297 7.32 23.19 8.60
C ALA A 297 7.25 21.89 9.42
N PRO A 298 6.08 21.52 9.99
CA PRO A 298 5.92 20.21 10.61
C PRO A 298 6.05 19.13 9.54
N SER A 299 6.69 18.01 9.86
CA SER A 299 6.62 16.78 9.08
C SER A 299 6.21 15.63 9.96
N ALA A 300 5.35 14.76 9.43
CA ALA A 300 4.79 13.68 10.22
C ALA A 300 5.72 12.48 10.38
N ALA A 301 6.77 12.29 9.55
CA ALA A 301 7.83 11.29 9.80
C ALA A 301 8.97 11.27 8.74
N ARG A 302 9.99 10.45 9.02
CA ARG A 302 11.05 9.96 8.11
C ARG A 302 10.73 8.52 7.61
N LEU A 303 9.52 8.30 7.08
CA LEU A 303 9.05 6.95 6.70
C LEU A 303 9.57 6.49 5.33
N ASP A 304 9.84 7.43 4.44
CA ASP A 304 10.19 7.16 3.05
C ASP A 304 11.67 7.39 2.78
N CYS A 305 12.17 6.70 1.75
CA CYS A 305 13.46 6.97 1.15
C CYS A 305 13.35 8.09 0.10
N ASP A 306 14.47 8.70 -0.22
CA ASP A 306 14.66 9.72 -1.25
C ASP A 306 14.76 9.16 -2.68
N VAL A 307 14.41 7.89 -2.89
CA VAL A 307 14.47 7.23 -4.21
C VAL A 307 13.10 6.67 -4.58
N ILE A 308 12.61 7.07 -5.76
CA ILE A 308 11.41 6.50 -6.39
C ILE A 308 11.86 5.61 -7.55
N VAL A 309 11.48 4.34 -7.54
CA VAL A 309 11.75 3.41 -8.65
C VAL A 309 10.43 3.10 -9.36
N ALA A 310 10.24 3.69 -10.54
CA ALA A 310 8.98 3.58 -11.27
C ALA A 310 9.17 3.62 -12.78
N ALA A 311 8.30 2.93 -13.52
CA ALA A 311 8.34 2.94 -14.98
C ALA A 311 7.76 4.23 -15.54
N PRO A 312 8.35 4.82 -16.59
CA PRO A 312 7.78 5.98 -17.27
C PRO A 312 6.44 5.62 -17.92
N ARG A 313 5.54 6.59 -17.98
CA ARG A 313 4.18 6.44 -18.54
C ARG A 313 4.01 7.34 -19.76
N GLU A 314 2.89 8.06 -19.86
CA GLU A 314 2.72 9.09 -20.89
C GLU A 314 3.84 10.14 -20.82
N ASN A 315 4.17 10.78 -21.95
CA ASN A 315 5.25 11.75 -22.03
C ASN A 315 5.11 12.83 -20.94
N SER A 316 6.21 13.06 -20.21
CA SER A 316 6.32 14.01 -19.10
C SER A 316 5.48 13.67 -17.85
N ARG A 317 4.78 12.53 -17.79
CA ARG A 317 4.03 12.12 -16.59
C ARG A 317 4.98 11.60 -15.52
N LYS A 318 5.02 12.31 -14.40
CA LYS A 318 5.76 11.96 -13.18
C LYS A 318 5.15 10.74 -12.46
N PRO A 319 5.90 10.02 -11.62
CA PRO A 319 5.39 8.88 -10.84
C PRO A 319 4.31 9.32 -9.84
N ASP A 320 3.25 8.51 -9.70
CA ASP A 320 2.17 8.80 -8.74
C ASP A 320 2.63 8.56 -7.29
N GLU A 321 3.72 7.83 -7.11
CA GLU A 321 4.37 7.52 -5.85
C GLU A 321 4.79 8.78 -5.07
N LEU A 322 5.14 9.87 -5.76
CA LEU A 322 5.49 11.15 -5.12
C LEU A 322 4.35 11.65 -4.25
N TYR A 323 3.11 11.56 -4.71
CA TYR A 323 1.95 12.10 -3.98
C TYR A 323 1.73 11.37 -2.67
N ARG A 324 1.90 10.05 -2.67
CA ARG A 324 1.81 9.24 -1.46
C ARG A 324 2.90 9.60 -0.45
N LEU A 325 4.11 9.91 -0.94
CA LEU A 325 5.20 10.42 -0.12
C LEU A 325 4.84 11.78 0.48
N VAL A 326 4.36 12.73 -0.34
CA VAL A 326 3.94 14.05 0.13
C VAL A 326 2.82 13.95 1.16
N GLU A 327 1.85 13.06 0.96
CA GLU A 327 0.75 12.80 1.89
C GLU A 327 1.23 12.17 3.20
N ARG A 328 2.32 11.40 3.21
CA ARG A 328 2.93 10.92 4.46
C ARG A 328 3.75 11.99 5.17
N VAL A 329 4.41 12.88 4.43
CA VAL A 329 5.14 14.02 5.01
C VAL A 329 4.16 15.04 5.60
N VAL A 330 3.05 15.29 4.90
CA VAL A 330 2.00 16.26 5.24
C VAL A 330 0.62 15.57 5.23
N PRO A 331 0.31 14.74 6.24
CA PRO A 331 -0.94 13.97 6.29
C PRO A 331 -2.16 14.88 6.36
N THR A 332 -2.10 15.88 7.20
CA THR A 332 -3.11 16.94 7.31
C THR A 332 -2.59 18.21 6.67
N GLY A 333 -3.46 18.97 5.99
CA GLY A 333 -3.09 20.26 5.41
C GLY A 333 -3.44 20.37 3.93
N ARG A 334 -3.42 21.62 3.45
CA ARG A 334 -3.74 21.99 2.08
C ARG A 334 -2.55 21.68 1.17
N LYS A 335 -2.83 21.01 0.06
CA LYS A 335 -1.81 20.60 -0.92
C LYS A 335 -2.13 21.22 -2.26
N LEU A 336 -1.12 21.79 -2.91
CA LEU A 336 -1.23 22.42 -4.22
C LEU A 336 -0.30 21.73 -5.20
N GLU A 337 -0.80 21.46 -6.40
CA GLU A 337 0.00 21.13 -7.55
C GLU A 337 -0.05 22.26 -8.58
N ILE A 338 1.11 22.72 -9.02
CA ILE A 338 1.29 23.78 -10.01
C ILE A 338 1.85 23.19 -11.31
N PHE A 339 1.27 23.61 -12.44
CA PHE A 339 1.50 23.04 -13.79
C PHE A 339 0.95 21.62 -13.96
N GLY A 340 -0.04 21.23 -13.14
CA GLY A 340 -0.68 19.93 -13.22
C GLY A 340 -1.62 19.81 -14.43
N ARG A 341 -1.90 18.57 -14.82
CA ARG A 341 -2.85 18.19 -15.89
C ARG A 341 -4.00 17.36 -15.30
N ARG A 342 -5.00 17.01 -16.12
CA ARG A 342 -6.15 16.20 -15.67
C ARG A 342 -5.81 14.90 -14.95
N HIS A 343 -4.73 14.23 -15.34
CA HIS A 343 -4.31 12.98 -14.69
C HIS A 343 -3.67 13.18 -13.31
N ASN A 344 -3.43 14.42 -12.92
CA ASN A 344 -2.84 14.79 -11.63
C ASN A 344 -3.91 15.08 -10.55
N LEU A 345 -5.19 15.24 -10.95
CA LEU A 345 -6.30 15.52 -10.02
C LEU A 345 -6.42 14.41 -8.97
N ARG A 346 -6.47 14.81 -7.70
CA ARG A 346 -6.47 13.93 -6.53
C ARG A 346 -7.31 14.51 -5.40
N ASP A 347 -7.96 13.63 -4.64
CA ASP A 347 -8.71 14.02 -3.46
C ASP A 347 -7.82 14.72 -2.43
N GLY A 348 -8.31 15.83 -1.85
CA GLY A 348 -7.55 16.65 -0.93
C GLY A 348 -6.49 17.56 -1.58
N TRP A 349 -6.37 17.57 -2.91
CA TRP A 349 -5.44 18.44 -3.64
C TRP A 349 -6.17 19.54 -4.41
N THR A 350 -5.54 20.71 -4.45
CA THR A 350 -5.80 21.73 -5.47
C THR A 350 -4.79 21.56 -6.58
N THR A 351 -5.22 21.50 -7.83
CA THR A 351 -4.34 21.41 -9.00
C THR A 351 -4.61 22.61 -9.90
N MET A 352 -3.56 23.32 -10.32
CA MET A 352 -3.65 24.45 -11.23
C MET A 352 -2.75 24.24 -12.47
N GLY A 353 -3.26 24.63 -13.63
CA GLY A 353 -2.59 24.45 -14.91
C GLY A 353 -3.50 24.74 -16.10
N ASN A 354 -2.91 24.97 -17.27
CA ASN A 354 -3.62 25.34 -18.48
C ASN A 354 -4.22 24.16 -19.27
N GLN A 355 -3.99 22.92 -18.81
CA GLN A 355 -4.47 21.67 -19.42
C GLN A 355 -5.43 20.88 -18.50
N LEU A 356 -6.15 21.58 -17.61
CA LEU A 356 -7.11 21.00 -16.68
C LEU A 356 -8.52 20.84 -17.25
#